data_AF-A0A7X6VU75-F1
#
_entry.id   AF-A0A7X6VU75-F1
#
_cell.length_a   1.000
_cell.length_b   1.000
_cell.length_c   1.000
_cell.angle_alpha   90.00
_cell.angle_beta   90.00
_cell.angle_gamma   90.00
#
_symmetry.space_group_name_H-M   'P 1'
#
loop_
_entity.id
_entity.type
_entity.pdbx_description
1 polymer ?
#
loop_
_entity_poly.entity_id
_entity_poly.type
_entity_poly.pdbx_seq_one_letter_code
_entity_poly.pdbx_strand_id
1 'polypeptide(L)'
;EPSSHSTSYFDEFILYKTERFNLIQSGKQWFSERFSNGASRNYTFTVTEPEASSSVSVKVNTAARSSVVSEMTVSSGQLSSKKISFAGVNTSSNAGNYASEGALLYTIPASPGKIDLTLKYSGSGSLAEAWLDFIELNYRRKLKLTEHTLFFRDVTSVGNGNIVEFSIETTSSDVKVWDVTDLFRVEEVPLNISGNKANGKQPAQELREYVAFTPNGNLPEPEFVENVENQNLHGISTPAFLIITHPNFLEQANDLANFHRTYDNMQVEVVSTNKIYNEFSSGNRDATGIRNFIKMLYDRKQGLKYVLLLGDGSYDNKGIIAGSNNFIPTFQSENSLSGVDSFVSDDYFVILDDGENVFSGAIDLGIGRIPVSTVFQAELSVKKVRDYHGQQALGNWRNVVCFIADDKDANLHMADSERLANQINGSHGEFITNKIYFDAYQQISGPGGQRYPEVTDAINEQVKDGVLILNYIGHANDRFLADEKVLEINHINAWSNAQKLLIFMT
;
A
#
# COMPACT_ATOMS: atom_id res chain seq x y z
N GLU A 1 -6.55 -32.17 -32.31
CA GLU A 1 -6.26 -31.53 -33.61
C GLU A 1 -4.76 -31.54 -33.87
N PRO A 2 -4.29 -31.40 -35.14
CA PRO A 2 -2.87 -31.25 -35.42
C PRO A 2 -2.30 -30.00 -34.75
N SER A 3 -1.02 -30.04 -34.37
CA SER A 3 -0.31 -28.88 -33.81
C SER A 3 -0.04 -27.86 -34.92
N SER A 4 -0.26 -26.58 -34.64
CA SER A 4 0.13 -25.49 -35.53
C SER A 4 1.55 -25.00 -35.24
N HIS A 5 2.01 -25.19 -33.99
CA HIS A 5 3.35 -24.87 -33.51
C HIS A 5 3.91 -26.04 -32.70
N SER A 6 5.21 -26.26 -32.80
CA SER A 6 5.94 -27.20 -31.94
C SER A 6 7.06 -26.45 -31.23
N THR A 7 7.20 -26.65 -29.92
CA THR A 7 8.24 -25.99 -29.12
C THR A 7 9.02 -26.99 -28.27
N SER A 8 10.31 -26.74 -28.12
CA SER A 8 11.21 -27.41 -27.16
C SER A 8 11.87 -26.40 -26.24
N TYR A 9 11.32 -25.19 -26.19
CA TYR A 9 11.81 -24.05 -25.41
C TYR A 9 10.64 -23.34 -24.75
N PHE A 10 10.91 -22.57 -23.71
CA PHE A 10 9.93 -21.77 -22.99
C PHE A 10 10.51 -20.42 -22.61
N ASP A 11 9.64 -19.47 -22.26
CA ASP A 11 10.04 -18.17 -21.75
C ASP A 11 10.36 -18.29 -20.26
N GLU A 12 11.66 -18.32 -19.97
CA GLU A 12 12.20 -18.27 -18.61
C GLU A 12 12.15 -16.83 -18.09
N PHE A 13 11.82 -16.68 -16.82
CA PHE A 13 11.69 -15.39 -16.14
C PHE A 13 12.48 -15.40 -14.83
N ILE A 14 13.41 -14.48 -14.69
CA ILE A 14 14.19 -14.30 -13.45
C ILE A 14 14.02 -12.86 -12.97
N LEU A 15 13.58 -12.70 -11.71
CA LEU A 15 13.41 -11.40 -11.06
C LEU A 15 14.34 -11.28 -9.87
N TYR A 16 15.08 -10.16 -9.80
CA TYR A 16 15.76 -9.71 -8.59
C TYR A 16 15.04 -8.49 -8.01
N LYS A 17 14.47 -8.64 -6.81
CA LYS A 17 13.84 -7.59 -6.00
C LYS A 17 13.86 -7.98 -4.52
N THR A 18 14.29 -7.08 -3.63
CA THR A 18 14.45 -7.36 -2.18
C THR A 18 13.59 -6.50 -1.26
N GLU A 19 12.81 -5.55 -1.80
CA GLU A 19 11.87 -4.64 -1.08
C GLU A 19 12.39 -4.13 0.27
N ARG A 20 13.13 -3.02 0.28
CA ARG A 20 13.83 -2.48 1.46
C ARG A 20 13.48 -1.04 1.81
N PHE A 21 13.17 -0.21 0.81
CA PHE A 21 12.89 1.21 1.00
C PHE A 21 11.57 1.60 0.34
N ASN A 22 10.64 2.14 1.12
CA ASN A 22 9.60 3.02 0.62
C ASN A 22 10.11 4.46 0.81
N LEU A 23 10.26 5.23 -0.29
CA LEU A 23 11.09 6.44 -0.28
C LEU A 23 10.47 7.63 0.45
N ILE A 24 9.15 7.71 0.50
CA ILE A 24 8.40 8.81 1.13
C ILE A 24 7.48 8.36 2.26
N GLN A 25 7.56 7.09 2.67
CA GLN A 25 6.69 6.48 3.68
C GLN A 25 5.19 6.53 3.30
N SER A 26 4.90 6.42 2.00
CA SER A 26 3.57 6.43 1.41
C SER A 26 3.58 5.71 0.06
N GLY A 27 2.43 5.16 -0.35
CA GLY A 27 2.28 4.40 -1.59
C GLY A 27 2.80 2.97 -1.49
N LYS A 28 2.51 2.15 -2.52
CA LYS A 28 2.80 0.71 -2.52
C LYS A 28 4.22 0.34 -2.96
N GLN A 29 4.98 1.25 -3.56
CA GLN A 29 6.26 0.90 -4.18
C GLN A 29 7.39 0.76 -3.15
N TRP A 30 8.10 -0.37 -3.23
CA TRP A 30 9.29 -0.66 -2.46
C TRP A 30 10.49 -0.90 -3.37
N PHE A 31 11.61 -0.27 -3.02
CA PHE A 31 12.88 -0.36 -3.73
C PHE A 31 13.87 -1.26 -2.98
N SER A 32 14.75 -1.92 -3.72
CA SER A 32 15.82 -2.80 -3.27
C SER A 32 17.02 -2.00 -2.72
N GLU A 33 18.21 -2.02 -3.32
CA GLU A 33 19.41 -1.39 -2.75
C GLU A 33 19.51 0.11 -3.06
N ARG A 34 20.01 0.89 -2.06
CA ARG A 34 20.43 2.28 -2.23
C ARG A 34 21.87 2.39 -2.75
N PHE A 35 22.10 3.40 -3.58
CA PHE A 35 23.37 3.81 -4.16
C PHE A 35 23.63 5.27 -3.78
N SER A 36 24.75 5.53 -3.09
CA SER A 36 25.28 6.89 -2.99
C SER A 36 25.96 7.29 -4.29
N ASN A 37 26.22 8.59 -4.48
CA ASN A 37 27.00 9.05 -5.62
C ASN A 37 28.34 8.28 -5.77
N GLY A 38 28.61 7.77 -6.97
CA GLY A 38 29.80 6.98 -7.28
C GLY A 38 29.74 5.51 -6.87
N ALA A 39 28.71 5.08 -6.13
CA ALA A 39 28.56 3.69 -5.70
C ALA A 39 28.32 2.76 -6.89
N SER A 40 28.88 1.55 -6.78
CA SER A 40 28.76 0.49 -7.78
C SER A 40 28.38 -0.82 -7.09
N ARG A 41 27.48 -1.59 -7.69
CA ARG A 41 27.08 -2.93 -7.22
C ARG A 41 27.03 -3.91 -8.40
N ASN A 42 27.31 -5.17 -8.10
CA ASN A 42 27.27 -6.27 -9.07
C ASN A 42 26.13 -7.22 -8.72
N TYR A 43 25.37 -7.63 -9.74
CA TYR A 43 24.29 -8.60 -9.65
C TYR A 43 24.59 -9.74 -10.62
N THR A 44 24.68 -10.96 -10.09
CA THR A 44 25.03 -12.15 -10.87
C THR A 44 23.79 -13.00 -11.11
N PHE A 45 23.52 -13.29 -12.38
CA PHE A 45 22.44 -14.18 -12.82
C PHE A 45 23.02 -15.40 -13.50
N THR A 46 22.31 -16.52 -13.47
CA THR A 46 22.70 -17.74 -14.19
C THR A 46 21.72 -17.99 -15.33
N VAL A 47 22.23 -18.08 -16.55
CA VAL A 47 21.49 -18.47 -17.75
C VAL A 47 21.78 -19.93 -18.02
N THR A 48 20.74 -20.75 -18.00
CA THR A 48 20.82 -22.20 -18.14
C THR A 48 20.17 -22.63 -19.43
N GLU A 49 20.89 -23.40 -20.25
CA GLU A 49 20.38 -24.00 -21.50
C GLU A 49 19.55 -23.04 -22.39
N PRO A 50 20.07 -21.84 -22.72
CA PRO A 50 19.35 -20.93 -23.61
C PRO A 50 19.23 -21.51 -25.02
N GLU A 51 18.20 -21.08 -25.75
CA GLU A 51 18.04 -21.38 -27.17
C GLU A 51 19.22 -20.80 -27.97
N ALA A 52 19.77 -21.62 -28.87
CA ALA A 52 20.91 -21.21 -29.69
C ALA A 52 20.53 -20.00 -30.56
N SER A 53 21.44 -19.03 -30.65
CA SER A 53 21.22 -17.78 -31.41
C SER A 53 20.05 -16.92 -30.93
N SER A 54 19.50 -17.19 -29.74
CA SER A 54 18.53 -16.31 -29.07
C SER A 54 19.21 -15.20 -28.26
N SER A 55 18.41 -14.37 -27.60
CA SER A 55 18.87 -13.30 -26.72
C SER A 55 18.23 -13.39 -25.34
N VAL A 56 18.91 -12.81 -24.36
CA VAL A 56 18.35 -12.52 -23.03
C VAL A 56 17.92 -11.06 -23.02
N SER A 57 16.63 -10.83 -22.82
CA SER A 57 16.08 -9.52 -22.54
C SER A 57 16.34 -9.17 -21.08
N VAL A 58 16.94 -8.00 -20.84
CA VAL A 58 17.27 -7.48 -19.52
C VAL A 58 16.57 -6.15 -19.32
N LYS A 59 15.74 -6.07 -18.28
CA LYS A 59 15.09 -4.84 -17.82
C LYS A 59 15.66 -4.45 -16.47
N VAL A 60 16.11 -3.20 -16.36
CA VAL A 60 16.57 -2.61 -15.10
C VAL A 60 15.68 -1.42 -14.81
N ASN A 61 15.00 -1.41 -13.67
CA ASN A 61 14.19 -0.28 -13.20
C ASN A 61 14.81 0.33 -11.94
N THR A 62 14.91 1.65 -11.91
CA THR A 62 15.61 2.42 -10.88
C THR A 62 14.94 3.76 -10.67
N ALA A 63 15.14 4.36 -9.49
CA ALA A 63 14.80 5.75 -9.22
C ALA A 63 16.04 6.51 -8.74
N ALA A 64 16.13 7.81 -9.02
CA ALA A 64 17.20 8.66 -8.51
C ALA A 64 16.69 10.01 -8.01
N ARG A 65 17.34 10.50 -6.95
CA ARG A 65 17.12 11.82 -6.37
C ARG A 65 18.40 12.64 -6.52
N SER A 66 18.33 13.71 -7.32
CA SER A 66 19.41 14.70 -7.48
C SER A 66 18.80 16.02 -7.94
N SER A 67 19.41 17.16 -7.59
CA SER A 67 18.95 18.49 -8.00
C SER A 67 19.23 18.82 -9.48
N VAL A 68 20.02 17.98 -10.14
CA VAL A 68 20.37 18.09 -11.56
C VAL A 68 20.22 16.73 -12.22
N VAL A 69 20.36 16.68 -13.54
CA VAL A 69 20.37 15.41 -14.27
C VAL A 69 21.46 14.48 -13.72
N SER A 70 21.08 13.23 -13.48
CA SER A 70 21.97 12.17 -13.02
C SER A 70 21.79 10.91 -13.87
N GLU A 71 22.67 9.92 -13.70
CA GLU A 71 22.64 8.70 -14.50
C GLU A 71 23.02 7.44 -13.72
N MET A 72 22.42 6.32 -14.11
CA MET A 72 22.85 4.98 -13.71
C MET A 72 23.47 4.31 -14.93
N THR A 73 24.75 3.98 -14.85
CA THR A 73 25.42 3.18 -15.87
C THR A 73 25.19 1.70 -15.59
N VAL A 74 24.68 0.98 -16.58
CA VAL A 74 24.51 -0.47 -16.57
C VAL A 74 25.53 -1.08 -17.52
N SER A 75 26.38 -1.97 -17.03
CA SER A 75 27.38 -2.66 -17.84
C SER A 75 27.43 -4.15 -17.53
N SER A 76 27.79 -4.95 -18.52
CA SER A 76 28.16 -6.36 -18.35
C SER A 76 29.41 -6.65 -19.17
N GLY A 77 30.15 -7.70 -18.85
CA GLY A 77 31.32 -8.10 -19.65
C GLY A 77 31.01 -8.40 -21.12
N GLN A 78 29.73 -8.61 -21.46
CA GLN A 78 29.23 -8.90 -22.80
C GLN A 78 28.61 -7.68 -23.49
N LEU A 79 28.60 -6.50 -22.86
CA LEU A 79 27.96 -5.29 -23.39
C LEU A 79 28.79 -4.02 -23.21
N SER A 80 28.68 -3.13 -24.20
CA SER A 80 29.00 -1.72 -24.03
C SER A 80 28.10 -1.11 -22.95
N SER A 81 28.66 -0.29 -22.06
CA SER A 81 27.90 0.41 -21.01
C SER A 81 26.70 1.18 -21.59
N LYS A 82 25.51 0.95 -21.03
CA LYS A 82 24.28 1.71 -21.28
C LYS A 82 23.98 2.61 -20.09
N LYS A 83 23.12 3.60 -20.28
CA LYS A 83 22.79 4.60 -19.26
C LYS A 83 21.27 4.73 -19.12
N ILE A 84 20.82 4.78 -17.87
CA ILE A 84 19.51 5.32 -17.49
C ILE A 84 19.76 6.76 -17.07
N SER A 85 19.02 7.71 -17.63
CA SER A 85 19.12 9.13 -17.25
C SER A 85 17.89 9.52 -16.43
N PHE A 86 18.11 10.32 -15.39
CA PHE A 86 17.07 10.80 -14.50
C PHE A 86 17.03 12.32 -14.56
N ALA A 87 15.82 12.88 -14.61
CA ALA A 87 15.63 14.32 -14.50
C ALA A 87 16.00 14.79 -13.08
N GLY A 88 16.48 16.04 -12.97
CA GLY A 88 16.66 16.66 -11.66
C GLY A 88 15.32 16.89 -10.99
N VAL A 89 15.26 16.67 -9.67
CA VAL A 89 14.10 16.94 -8.82
C VAL A 89 14.41 18.09 -7.87
N ASN A 90 13.38 18.80 -7.40
CA ASN A 90 13.58 19.82 -6.38
C ASN A 90 13.80 19.15 -5.02
N THR A 91 15.06 18.97 -4.64
CA THR A 91 15.43 18.26 -3.40
C THR A 91 15.05 18.99 -2.12
N SER A 92 14.67 20.27 -2.20
CA SER A 92 14.19 21.04 -1.05
C SER A 92 12.66 21.12 -0.95
N SER A 93 11.92 20.56 -1.92
CA SER A 93 10.46 20.53 -1.89
C SER A 93 9.95 19.20 -1.31
N ASN A 94 8.95 19.29 -0.44
CA ASN A 94 8.20 18.13 0.05
C ASN A 94 6.92 17.87 -0.77
N ALA A 95 6.50 18.82 -1.61
CA ALA A 95 5.29 18.71 -2.42
C ALA A 95 5.55 18.12 -3.82
N GLY A 96 6.79 18.19 -4.30
CA GLY A 96 7.17 17.64 -5.61
C GLY A 96 7.45 16.14 -5.59
N ASN A 97 7.88 15.63 -6.75
CA ASN A 97 8.43 14.28 -6.83
C ASN A 97 9.72 14.18 -6.02
N TYR A 98 9.77 13.21 -5.11
CA TYR A 98 10.93 12.89 -4.29
C TYR A 98 12.10 12.35 -5.12
N ALA A 99 11.81 11.56 -6.14
CA ALA A 99 12.78 10.98 -7.06
C ALA A 99 12.21 10.90 -8.49
N SER A 100 13.10 10.81 -9.47
CA SER A 100 12.77 10.52 -10.87
C SER A 100 13.03 9.04 -11.15
N GLU A 101 12.03 8.34 -11.68
CA GLU A 101 12.21 6.96 -12.15
C GLU A 101 12.84 6.91 -13.53
N GLY A 102 13.49 5.80 -13.82
CA GLY A 102 14.08 5.50 -15.11
C GLY A 102 14.29 4.00 -15.27
N ALA A 103 13.98 3.51 -16.47
CA ALA A 103 14.16 2.11 -16.83
C ALA A 103 15.01 1.98 -18.09
N LEU A 104 15.76 0.87 -18.17
CA LEU A 104 16.49 0.46 -19.36
C LEU A 104 16.05 -0.95 -19.73
N LEU A 105 15.68 -1.15 -21.00
CA LEU A 105 15.43 -2.44 -21.60
C LEU A 105 16.44 -2.67 -22.73
N TYR A 106 17.15 -3.80 -22.69
CA TYR A 106 18.10 -4.17 -23.73
C TYR A 106 18.21 -5.69 -23.86
N THR A 107 18.87 -6.16 -24.91
CA THR A 107 19.13 -7.58 -25.13
C THR A 107 20.61 -7.88 -25.17
N ILE A 108 21.00 -9.06 -24.67
CA ILE A 108 22.34 -9.64 -24.86
C ILE A 108 22.26 -10.97 -25.59
N PRO A 109 23.28 -11.39 -26.33
CA PRO A 109 23.34 -12.74 -26.88
C PRO A 109 23.19 -13.77 -25.77
N ALA A 110 22.28 -14.72 -25.94
CA ALA A 110 22.09 -15.76 -24.94
C ALA A 110 23.24 -16.75 -25.00
N SER A 111 23.95 -16.91 -23.87
CA SER A 111 25.01 -17.89 -23.70
C SER A 111 24.85 -18.57 -22.33
N PRO A 112 25.02 -19.91 -22.24
CA PRO A 112 24.99 -20.58 -20.95
C PRO A 112 26.09 -20.04 -20.04
N GLY A 113 25.77 -19.78 -18.78
CA GLY A 113 26.74 -19.31 -17.79
C GLY A 113 26.25 -18.12 -16.96
N LYS A 114 27.20 -17.38 -16.39
CA LYS A 114 26.90 -16.22 -15.54
C LYS A 114 26.80 -14.94 -16.37
N ILE A 115 25.78 -14.13 -16.07
CA ILE A 115 25.72 -12.73 -16.46
C ILE A 115 25.99 -11.91 -15.21
N ASP A 116 27.10 -11.17 -15.20
CA ASP A 116 27.38 -10.18 -14.17
C ASP A 116 26.97 -8.79 -14.66
N LEU A 117 25.94 -8.23 -14.04
CA LEU A 117 25.46 -6.88 -14.28
C LEU A 117 26.00 -5.93 -13.22
N THR A 118 26.81 -4.97 -13.65
CA THR A 118 27.30 -3.88 -12.80
C THR A 118 26.42 -2.65 -12.99
N LEU A 119 25.84 -2.16 -11.90
CA LEU A 119 25.13 -0.89 -11.83
C LEU A 119 26.01 0.12 -11.09
N LYS A 120 26.32 1.24 -11.72
CA LYS A 120 27.08 2.34 -11.14
C LYS A 120 26.30 3.65 -11.25
N TYR A 121 26.05 4.29 -10.11
CA TYR A 121 25.36 5.57 -10.07
C TYR A 121 26.34 6.75 -10.15
N SER A 122 26.01 7.72 -10.99
CA SER A 122 26.75 8.97 -11.19
C SER A 122 25.78 10.14 -11.06
N GLY A 123 25.86 10.85 -9.93
CA GLY A 123 25.11 12.08 -9.67
C GLY A 123 26.03 13.25 -9.35
N SER A 124 25.45 14.41 -9.03
CA SER A 124 26.19 15.59 -8.58
C SER A 124 25.81 15.96 -7.15
N GLY A 125 26.80 16.34 -6.33
CA GLY A 125 26.61 16.71 -4.93
C GLY A 125 26.59 15.52 -3.96
N SER A 126 26.57 15.83 -2.67
CA SER A 126 26.60 14.86 -1.56
C SER A 126 25.24 14.23 -1.25
N LEU A 127 24.14 14.83 -1.72
CA LEU A 127 22.76 14.36 -1.50
C LEU A 127 22.21 13.56 -2.69
N ALA A 128 23.03 13.32 -3.72
CA ALA A 128 22.62 12.54 -4.88
C ALA A 128 22.58 11.05 -4.54
N GLU A 129 21.41 10.44 -4.77
CA GLU A 129 21.13 9.06 -4.42
C GLU A 129 20.33 8.36 -5.52
N ALA A 130 20.45 7.04 -5.59
CA ALA A 130 19.60 6.21 -6.43
C ALA A 130 19.21 4.92 -5.71
N TRP A 131 18.15 4.28 -6.19
CA TRP A 131 17.64 3.02 -5.69
C TRP A 131 17.32 2.10 -6.85
N LEU A 132 17.66 0.83 -6.69
CA LEU A 132 17.19 -0.22 -7.57
C LEU A 132 15.75 -0.56 -7.21
N ASP A 133 14.83 -0.58 -8.18
CA ASP A 133 13.54 -1.23 -7.97
C ASP A 133 13.72 -2.73 -8.20
N PHE A 134 13.98 -3.12 -9.44
CA PHE A 134 14.21 -4.51 -9.83
C PHE A 134 15.13 -4.68 -11.04
N ILE A 135 15.65 -5.89 -11.19
CA ILE A 135 16.27 -6.38 -12.42
C ILE A 135 15.50 -7.62 -12.88
N GLU A 136 15.13 -7.64 -14.16
CA GLU A 136 14.34 -8.69 -14.78
C GLU A 136 15.10 -9.27 -15.97
N LEU A 137 15.20 -10.59 -16.06
CA LEU A 137 15.76 -11.31 -17.19
C LEU A 137 14.68 -12.21 -17.79
N ASN A 138 14.51 -12.12 -19.10
CA ASN A 138 13.63 -12.99 -19.88
C ASN A 138 14.41 -13.61 -21.04
N TYR A 139 14.36 -14.93 -21.21
CA TYR A 139 15.03 -15.61 -22.33
C TYR A 139 14.39 -16.95 -22.67
N ARG A 140 14.67 -17.43 -23.88
CA ARG A 140 14.23 -18.75 -24.34
C ARG A 140 15.12 -19.83 -23.71
N ARG A 141 14.56 -20.64 -22.81
CA ARG A 141 15.25 -21.74 -22.14
C ARG A 141 14.74 -23.08 -22.65
N LYS A 142 15.62 -24.07 -22.78
CA LYS A 142 15.25 -25.42 -23.20
C LYS A 142 14.22 -26.03 -22.24
N LEU A 143 13.14 -26.60 -22.78
CA LEU A 143 12.13 -27.33 -22.01
C LEU A 143 12.72 -28.66 -21.54
N LYS A 144 13.28 -28.65 -20.34
CA LYS A 144 13.92 -29.82 -19.74
C LYS A 144 13.61 -29.89 -18.25
N LEU A 145 12.98 -30.98 -17.84
CA LEU A 145 12.72 -31.29 -16.45
C LEU A 145 13.99 -31.93 -15.84
N THR A 146 14.87 -31.10 -15.28
CA THR A 146 16.09 -31.54 -14.58
C THR A 146 15.87 -31.79 -13.09
N GLU A 147 14.93 -31.06 -12.49
CA GLU A 147 14.53 -31.22 -11.09
C GLU A 147 13.16 -31.92 -11.01
N HIS A 148 12.51 -31.83 -9.85
CA HIS A 148 11.20 -32.44 -9.63
C HIS A 148 10.05 -31.58 -10.15
N THR A 149 10.28 -30.30 -10.43
CA THR A 149 9.29 -29.33 -10.91
C THR A 149 9.89 -28.37 -11.94
N LEU A 150 9.12 -28.01 -12.96
CA LEU A 150 9.44 -26.98 -13.94
C LEU A 150 8.16 -26.20 -14.28
N PHE A 151 8.12 -24.92 -13.93
CA PHE A 151 7.09 -24.01 -14.44
C PHE A 151 7.50 -23.49 -15.80
N PHE A 152 6.58 -23.46 -16.77
CA PHE A 152 6.89 -23.02 -18.12
C PHE A 152 5.68 -22.40 -18.83
N ARG A 153 5.98 -21.51 -19.78
CA ARG A 153 5.03 -20.80 -20.63
C ARG A 153 5.69 -20.50 -21.98
N ASP A 154 4.92 -20.35 -23.05
CA ASP A 154 5.47 -20.03 -24.37
C ASP A 154 4.66 -18.93 -25.08
N VAL A 155 5.11 -17.69 -24.94
CA VAL A 155 4.55 -16.49 -25.55
C VAL A 155 4.59 -16.57 -27.08
N THR A 156 5.60 -17.24 -27.66
CA THR A 156 5.74 -17.35 -29.12
C THR A 156 4.67 -18.22 -29.77
N SER A 157 4.04 -19.10 -28.98
CA SER A 157 2.99 -20.01 -29.44
C SER A 157 1.59 -19.37 -29.46
N VAL A 158 1.43 -18.20 -28.82
CA VAL A 158 0.14 -17.56 -28.60
C VAL A 158 -0.43 -16.99 -29.91
N GLY A 159 -1.68 -17.33 -30.22
CA GLY A 159 -2.40 -16.79 -31.36
C GLY A 159 -3.76 -17.46 -31.59
N ASN A 160 -4.69 -16.72 -32.19
CA ASN A 160 -6.05 -17.23 -32.41
C ASN A 160 -6.04 -18.51 -33.25
N GLY A 161 -6.69 -19.57 -32.75
CA GLY A 161 -6.71 -20.89 -33.37
C GLY A 161 -5.41 -21.70 -33.27
N ASN A 162 -4.37 -21.20 -32.59
CA ASN A 162 -3.13 -21.94 -32.44
C ASN A 162 -3.28 -23.14 -31.50
N ILE A 163 -2.51 -24.18 -31.80
CA ILE A 163 -2.33 -25.36 -30.95
C ILE A 163 -0.83 -25.58 -30.81
N VAL A 164 -0.34 -25.53 -29.58
CA VAL A 164 1.07 -25.77 -29.26
C VAL A 164 1.26 -27.24 -28.90
N GLU A 165 2.28 -27.85 -29.50
CA GLU A 165 2.86 -29.10 -29.03
C GLU A 165 4.20 -28.82 -28.36
N PHE A 166 4.27 -28.99 -27.04
CA PHE A 166 5.52 -28.86 -26.31
C PHE A 166 6.19 -30.23 -26.16
N SER A 167 7.52 -30.25 -26.30
CA SER A 167 8.38 -31.43 -26.15
C SER A 167 9.32 -31.21 -24.98
N ILE A 168 9.02 -31.85 -23.85
CA ILE A 168 9.80 -31.76 -22.61
C ILE A 168 10.86 -32.85 -22.60
N GLU A 169 12.14 -32.48 -22.47
CA GLU A 169 13.22 -33.43 -22.18
C GLU A 169 13.15 -33.87 -20.72
N THR A 170 13.03 -35.17 -20.48
CA THR A 170 12.92 -35.76 -19.14
C THR A 170 13.51 -37.16 -19.12
N THR A 171 14.02 -37.58 -17.96
CA THR A 171 14.42 -38.98 -17.71
C THR A 171 13.35 -39.77 -16.96
N SER A 172 12.32 -39.10 -16.46
CA SER A 172 11.23 -39.73 -15.71
C SER A 172 10.13 -40.21 -16.66
N SER A 173 9.75 -41.48 -16.53
CA SER A 173 8.57 -42.06 -17.18
C SER A 173 7.26 -41.58 -16.56
N ASP A 174 7.32 -41.01 -15.35
CA ASP A 174 6.16 -40.68 -14.53
C ASP A 174 5.89 -39.17 -14.51
N VAL A 175 6.48 -38.41 -15.46
CA VAL A 175 6.25 -36.98 -15.57
C VAL A 175 4.77 -36.69 -15.80
N LYS A 176 4.28 -35.67 -15.11
CA LYS A 176 2.96 -35.08 -15.34
C LYS A 176 3.11 -33.63 -15.74
N VAL A 177 2.15 -33.13 -16.50
CA VAL A 177 2.02 -31.70 -16.80
C VAL A 177 0.62 -31.26 -16.42
N TRP A 178 0.52 -30.22 -15.62
CA TRP A 178 -0.74 -29.54 -15.32
C TRP A 178 -0.76 -28.18 -16.00
N ASP A 179 -1.89 -27.84 -16.60
CA ASP A 179 -2.25 -26.48 -16.96
C ASP A 179 -2.78 -25.78 -15.70
N VAL A 180 -2.06 -24.73 -15.30
CA VAL A 180 -2.31 -23.93 -14.09
C VAL A 180 -2.64 -22.49 -14.44
N THR A 181 -3.06 -22.24 -15.69
CA THR A 181 -3.49 -20.91 -16.17
C THR A 181 -4.65 -20.36 -15.33
N ASP A 182 -5.56 -21.25 -14.93
CA ASP A 182 -6.68 -20.97 -14.03
C ASP A 182 -6.47 -21.74 -12.72
N LEU A 183 -6.12 -21.02 -11.65
CA LEU A 183 -5.82 -21.61 -10.34
C LEU A 183 -7.02 -22.34 -9.71
N PHE A 184 -8.25 -22.06 -10.16
CA PHE A 184 -9.46 -22.72 -9.68
C PHE A 184 -9.89 -23.91 -10.55
N ARG A 185 -9.21 -24.12 -11.69
CA ARG A 185 -9.49 -25.20 -12.64
C ARG A 185 -8.19 -25.70 -13.24
N VAL A 186 -7.43 -26.40 -12.40
CA VAL A 186 -6.20 -27.07 -12.80
C VAL A 186 -6.54 -28.34 -13.58
N GLU A 187 -5.95 -28.51 -14.76
CA GLU A 187 -6.21 -29.67 -15.63
C GLU A 187 -4.92 -30.41 -15.99
N GLU A 188 -4.95 -31.74 -15.98
CA GLU A 188 -3.81 -32.55 -16.43
C GLU A 188 -3.76 -32.59 -17.96
N VAL A 189 -2.61 -32.23 -18.54
CA VAL A 189 -2.38 -32.30 -19.98
C VAL A 189 -1.93 -33.72 -20.34
N PRO A 190 -2.64 -34.43 -21.24
CA PRO A 190 -2.22 -35.76 -21.69
C PRO A 190 -0.86 -35.73 -22.37
N LEU A 191 0.04 -36.61 -21.95
CA LEU A 191 1.40 -36.72 -22.48
C LEU A 191 1.61 -38.01 -23.27
N ASN A 192 2.29 -37.88 -24.41
CA ASN A 192 2.88 -39.00 -25.14
C ASN A 192 4.37 -39.07 -24.81
N ILE A 193 4.75 -40.08 -24.01
CA ILE A 193 6.14 -40.26 -23.57
C ILE A 193 6.82 -41.28 -24.49
N SER A 194 7.95 -40.88 -25.07
CA SER A 194 8.78 -41.73 -25.94
C SER A 194 10.25 -41.45 -25.69
N GLY A 195 10.97 -42.45 -25.15
CA GLY A 195 12.38 -42.29 -24.79
C GLY A 195 12.57 -41.22 -23.72
N ASN A 196 13.36 -40.18 -24.03
CA ASN A 196 13.66 -39.06 -23.12
C ASN A 196 12.78 -37.82 -23.38
N LYS A 197 11.65 -37.97 -24.05
CA LYS A 197 10.74 -36.87 -24.38
C LYS A 197 9.31 -37.17 -23.95
N ALA A 198 8.68 -36.17 -23.33
CA ALA A 198 7.25 -36.14 -23.08
C ALA A 198 6.61 -35.03 -23.92
N ASN A 199 5.68 -35.40 -24.80
CA ASN A 199 5.02 -34.46 -25.71
C ASN A 199 3.57 -34.24 -25.29
N GLY A 200 3.15 -32.99 -25.11
CA GLY A 200 1.78 -32.61 -24.79
C GLY A 200 1.23 -31.59 -25.79
N LYS A 201 -0.09 -31.55 -25.96
CA LYS A 201 -0.78 -30.61 -26.85
C LYS A 201 -1.84 -29.83 -26.11
N GLN A 202 -1.89 -28.52 -26.31
CA GLN A 202 -2.94 -27.65 -25.78
C GLN A 202 -3.26 -26.50 -26.76
N PRO A 203 -4.50 -25.96 -26.74
CA PRO A 203 -4.81 -24.71 -27.43
C PRO A 203 -3.95 -23.57 -26.90
N ALA A 204 -3.41 -22.74 -27.79
CA ALA A 204 -2.56 -21.60 -27.46
C ALA A 204 -3.19 -20.28 -27.93
N GLN A 205 -4.51 -20.12 -27.71
CA GLN A 205 -5.23 -18.89 -28.06
C GLN A 205 -4.89 -17.72 -27.13
N GLU A 206 -4.53 -18.06 -25.89
CA GLU A 206 -4.04 -17.16 -24.85
C GLU A 206 -2.73 -17.71 -24.30
N LEU A 207 -2.01 -16.89 -23.54
CA LEU A 207 -0.84 -17.37 -22.81
C LEU A 207 -1.30 -18.32 -21.70
N ARG A 208 -0.77 -19.54 -21.74
CA ARG A 208 -1.02 -20.57 -20.72
C ARG A 208 0.21 -20.78 -19.84
N GLU A 209 -0.03 -21.05 -18.57
CA GLU A 209 0.97 -21.40 -17.57
C GLU A 209 0.89 -22.89 -17.28
N TYR A 210 2.02 -23.58 -17.33
CA TYR A 210 2.10 -25.00 -17.08
C TYR A 210 3.10 -25.32 -15.97
N VAL A 211 2.87 -26.43 -15.28
CA VAL A 211 3.84 -27.05 -14.38
C VAL A 211 4.08 -28.50 -14.78
N ALA A 212 5.32 -28.82 -15.16
CA ALA A 212 5.78 -30.19 -15.32
C ALA A 212 6.39 -30.67 -13.99
N PHE A 213 6.02 -31.85 -13.52
CA PHE A 213 6.56 -32.37 -12.27
C PHE A 213 6.59 -33.90 -12.21
N THR A 214 7.39 -34.44 -11.31
CA THR A 214 7.40 -35.88 -10.97
C THR A 214 6.61 -36.11 -9.68
N PRO A 215 5.50 -36.86 -9.69
CA PRO A 215 4.64 -37.05 -8.50
C PRO A 215 5.36 -37.60 -7.27
N ASN A 216 6.35 -38.48 -7.48
CA ASN A 216 7.17 -39.07 -6.41
C ASN A 216 8.50 -38.32 -6.20
N GLY A 217 8.64 -37.11 -6.74
CA GLY A 217 9.81 -36.27 -6.55
C GLY A 217 9.82 -35.56 -5.20
N ASN A 218 10.94 -34.91 -4.88
CA ASN A 218 10.99 -33.98 -3.75
C ASN A 218 10.26 -32.68 -4.14
N LEU A 219 8.97 -32.60 -3.84
CA LEU A 219 8.12 -31.43 -4.09
C LEU A 219 8.06 -30.54 -2.83
N PRO A 220 7.84 -29.22 -2.96
CA PRO A 220 7.55 -28.37 -1.82
C PRO A 220 6.32 -28.87 -1.06
N GLU A 221 6.46 -29.07 0.25
CA GLU A 221 5.36 -29.50 1.11
C GLU A 221 4.87 -28.32 1.96
N PRO A 222 3.55 -28.22 2.22
CA PRO A 222 3.03 -27.21 3.12
C PRO A 222 3.57 -27.46 4.54
N GLU A 223 3.99 -26.38 5.20
CA GLU A 223 4.37 -26.43 6.61
C GLU A 223 3.13 -26.20 7.48
N PHE A 224 3.03 -26.97 8.57
CA PHE A 224 2.04 -26.69 9.60
C PHE A 224 2.45 -25.42 10.36
N VAL A 225 1.64 -24.36 10.25
CA VAL A 225 1.85 -23.12 11.01
C VAL A 225 1.14 -23.23 12.36
N GLU A 226 -0.19 -23.37 12.35
CA GLU A 226 -1.00 -23.47 13.57
C GLU A 226 -2.39 -24.06 13.29
N ASN A 227 -3.15 -24.32 14.36
CA ASN A 227 -4.57 -24.69 14.25
C ASN A 227 -5.44 -23.43 14.19
N VAL A 228 -6.40 -23.41 13.27
CA VAL A 228 -7.40 -22.35 13.16
C VAL A 228 -8.70 -22.81 13.81
N GLU A 229 -9.25 -22.01 14.73
CA GLU A 229 -10.55 -22.29 15.34
C GLU A 229 -11.67 -22.25 14.29
N ASN A 230 -12.70 -23.09 14.47
CA ASN A 230 -13.87 -23.08 13.59
C ASN A 230 -14.58 -21.71 13.63
N GLN A 231 -14.88 -21.16 12.47
CA GLN A 231 -15.42 -19.81 12.27
C GLN A 231 -16.37 -19.79 11.07
N ASN A 232 -17.28 -18.81 11.05
CA ASN A 232 -18.29 -18.65 10.01
C ASN A 232 -18.75 -17.19 9.92
N LEU A 233 -17.86 -16.31 9.45
CA LEU A 233 -18.19 -14.92 9.14
C LEU A 233 -19.22 -14.81 8.01
N HIS A 234 -19.26 -15.77 7.10
CA HIS A 234 -20.35 -15.87 6.12
C HIS A 234 -21.74 -16.03 6.76
N GLY A 235 -21.84 -16.65 7.94
CA GLY A 235 -23.10 -16.93 8.63
C GLY A 235 -23.59 -15.88 9.61
N ILE A 236 -22.83 -14.82 9.88
CA ILE A 236 -23.25 -13.78 10.84
C ILE A 236 -24.43 -12.97 10.30
N SER A 237 -25.26 -12.40 11.16
CA SER A 237 -26.25 -11.38 10.77
C SER A 237 -25.55 -10.07 10.41
N THR A 238 -26.13 -9.29 9.47
CA THR A 238 -25.62 -7.95 9.17
C THR A 238 -25.89 -6.98 10.34
N PRO A 239 -24.86 -6.43 11.01
CA PRO A 239 -25.04 -5.44 12.07
C PRO A 239 -25.31 -4.05 11.47
N ALA A 240 -25.78 -3.11 12.31
CA ALA A 240 -25.82 -1.70 11.93
C ALA A 240 -24.43 -1.05 12.03
N PHE A 241 -23.62 -1.48 13.02
CA PHE A 241 -22.27 -1.02 13.25
C PHE A 241 -21.29 -2.19 13.33
N LEU A 242 -20.29 -2.22 12.47
CA LEU A 242 -19.23 -3.22 12.46
C LEU A 242 -17.94 -2.62 13.01
N ILE A 243 -17.35 -3.25 14.02
CA ILE A 243 -16.01 -2.91 14.51
C ILE A 243 -15.04 -4.02 14.08
N ILE A 244 -14.05 -3.66 13.28
CA ILE A 244 -12.97 -4.55 12.86
C ILE A 244 -11.72 -4.18 13.66
N THR A 245 -11.09 -5.15 14.30
CA THR A 245 -9.97 -4.88 15.20
C THR A 245 -8.87 -5.93 15.13
N HIS A 246 -7.64 -5.53 15.42
CA HIS A 246 -6.57 -6.50 15.65
C HIS A 246 -6.80 -7.27 16.97
N PRO A 247 -6.48 -8.57 17.06
CA PRO A 247 -6.68 -9.36 18.29
C PRO A 247 -6.16 -8.70 19.58
N ASN A 248 -5.05 -7.96 19.50
CA ASN A 248 -4.48 -7.21 20.63
C ASN A 248 -5.40 -6.17 21.27
N PHE A 249 -6.44 -5.70 20.56
CA PHE A 249 -7.36 -4.66 21.04
C PHE A 249 -8.81 -5.15 21.12
N LEU A 250 -9.03 -6.46 21.08
CA LEU A 250 -10.35 -7.07 21.02
C LEU A 250 -11.21 -6.74 22.25
N GLU A 251 -10.60 -6.64 23.43
CA GLU A 251 -11.29 -6.24 24.66
C GLU A 251 -11.81 -4.81 24.58
N GLN A 252 -10.98 -3.86 24.15
CA GLN A 252 -11.35 -2.45 24.02
C GLN A 252 -12.40 -2.23 22.92
N ALA A 253 -12.33 -3.02 21.83
CA ALA A 253 -13.36 -3.03 20.80
C ALA A 253 -14.71 -3.53 21.35
N ASN A 254 -14.71 -4.57 22.18
CA ASN A 254 -15.93 -5.05 22.84
C ASN A 254 -16.50 -4.04 23.85
N ASP A 255 -15.63 -3.34 24.58
CA ASP A 255 -16.05 -2.25 25.47
C ASP A 255 -16.76 -1.13 24.71
N LEU A 256 -16.21 -0.71 23.56
CA LEU A 256 -16.84 0.29 22.71
C LEU A 256 -18.16 -0.23 22.10
N ALA A 257 -18.19 -1.48 21.65
CA ALA A 257 -19.40 -2.11 21.15
C ALA A 257 -20.50 -2.16 22.21
N ASN A 258 -20.17 -2.52 23.45
CA ASN A 258 -21.11 -2.57 24.56
C ASN A 258 -21.67 -1.19 24.91
N PHE A 259 -20.85 -0.15 24.81
CA PHE A 259 -21.35 1.22 24.94
C PHE A 259 -22.43 1.52 23.89
N HIS A 260 -22.17 1.30 22.60
CA HIS A 260 -23.16 1.59 21.55
C HIS A 260 -24.40 0.66 21.59
N ARG A 261 -24.24 -0.60 22.02
CA ARG A 261 -25.37 -1.52 22.25
C ARG A 261 -26.30 -1.01 23.35
N THR A 262 -25.76 -0.41 24.40
CA THR A 262 -26.53 0.01 25.59
C THR A 262 -27.01 1.45 25.53
N TYR A 263 -26.15 2.36 25.07
CA TYR A 263 -26.44 3.80 25.01
C TYR A 263 -27.26 4.16 23.76
N ASP A 264 -26.88 3.65 22.59
CA ASP A 264 -27.53 3.98 21.31
C ASP A 264 -28.53 2.92 20.84
N ASN A 265 -28.64 1.79 21.56
CA ASN A 265 -29.47 0.65 21.18
C ASN A 265 -29.15 0.12 19.76
N MET A 266 -27.86 0.13 19.38
CA MET A 266 -27.40 -0.34 18.08
C MET A 266 -27.07 -1.83 18.07
N GLN A 267 -27.32 -2.50 16.95
CA GLN A 267 -26.74 -3.83 16.67
C GLN A 267 -25.28 -3.63 16.26
N VAL A 268 -24.37 -4.04 17.14
CA VAL A 268 -22.92 -3.92 16.93
C VAL A 268 -22.30 -5.30 16.87
N GLU A 269 -21.45 -5.55 15.88
CA GLU A 269 -20.63 -6.76 15.79
C GLU A 269 -19.16 -6.41 15.85
N VAL A 270 -18.36 -7.23 16.55
CA VAL A 270 -16.91 -7.06 16.67
C VAL A 270 -16.22 -8.25 16.03
N VAL A 271 -15.39 -7.99 15.02
CA VAL A 271 -14.68 -9.04 14.28
C VAL A 271 -13.18 -8.77 14.32
N SER A 272 -12.40 -9.80 14.66
CA SER A 272 -10.95 -9.69 14.62
C SER A 272 -10.42 -9.86 13.19
N THR A 273 -9.34 -9.14 12.86
CA THR A 273 -8.71 -9.21 11.55
C THR A 273 -8.29 -10.62 11.14
N ASN A 274 -7.77 -11.44 12.06
CA ASN A 274 -7.39 -12.83 11.77
C ASN A 274 -8.56 -13.67 11.24
N LYS A 275 -9.77 -13.49 11.80
CA LYS A 275 -10.94 -14.23 11.31
C LYS A 275 -11.29 -13.85 9.88
N ILE A 276 -11.22 -12.55 9.59
CA ILE A 276 -11.43 -12.05 8.23
C ILE A 276 -10.37 -12.62 7.29
N TYR A 277 -9.10 -12.62 7.68
CA TYR A 277 -8.04 -13.10 6.80
C TYR A 277 -8.21 -14.58 6.45
N ASN A 278 -8.57 -15.40 7.42
CA ASN A 278 -8.80 -16.82 7.22
C ASN A 278 -9.94 -17.10 6.22
N GLU A 279 -11.04 -16.33 6.25
CA GLU A 279 -12.20 -16.55 5.37
C GLU A 279 -12.15 -15.78 4.04
N PHE A 280 -11.49 -14.61 3.99
CA PHE A 280 -11.57 -13.68 2.84
C PHE A 280 -10.23 -13.41 2.14
N SER A 281 -9.10 -13.93 2.65
CA SER A 281 -7.78 -13.75 2.02
C SER A 281 -6.84 -14.96 2.20
N SER A 282 -7.40 -16.15 2.48
CA SER A 282 -6.63 -17.39 2.65
C SER A 282 -5.52 -17.29 3.70
N GLY A 283 -5.80 -16.59 4.81
CA GLY A 283 -4.86 -16.35 5.90
C GLY A 283 -3.89 -15.17 5.68
N ASN A 284 -3.85 -14.59 4.47
CA ASN A 284 -2.96 -13.47 4.20
C ASN A 284 -3.49 -12.16 4.79
N ARG A 285 -2.59 -11.35 5.36
CA ARG A 285 -2.94 -9.99 5.81
C ARG A 285 -3.17 -9.08 4.60
N ASP A 286 -4.41 -8.97 4.17
CA ASP A 286 -4.81 -8.25 2.96
C ASP A 286 -5.95 -7.26 3.24
N ALA A 287 -5.76 -6.00 2.85
CA ALA A 287 -6.81 -4.98 2.89
C ALA A 287 -8.03 -5.37 2.05
N THR A 288 -7.82 -6.04 0.92
CA THR A 288 -8.90 -6.50 0.05
C THR A 288 -9.76 -7.56 0.74
N GLY A 289 -9.17 -8.42 1.59
CA GLY A 289 -9.92 -9.38 2.40
C GLY A 289 -10.89 -8.68 3.36
N ILE A 290 -10.44 -7.59 4.00
CA ILE A 290 -11.28 -6.73 4.85
C ILE A 290 -12.40 -6.08 4.03
N ARG A 291 -12.07 -5.48 2.89
CA ARG A 291 -13.06 -4.88 1.99
C ARG A 291 -14.09 -5.90 1.51
N ASN A 292 -13.67 -7.11 1.14
CA ASN A 292 -14.56 -8.17 0.66
C ASN A 292 -15.53 -8.65 1.76
N PHE A 293 -15.06 -8.75 3.01
CA PHE A 293 -15.93 -9.03 4.14
C PHE A 293 -16.99 -7.94 4.35
N ILE A 294 -16.58 -6.67 4.31
CA ILE A 294 -17.51 -5.53 4.41
C ILE A 294 -18.50 -5.55 3.24
N LYS A 295 -18.02 -5.77 2.00
CA LYS A 295 -18.84 -5.87 0.79
C LYS A 295 -19.90 -6.96 0.93
N MET A 296 -19.52 -8.15 1.42
CA MET A 296 -20.48 -9.24 1.63
C MET A 296 -21.63 -8.81 2.56
N LEU A 297 -21.35 -8.06 3.63
CA LEU A 297 -22.36 -7.55 4.54
C LEU A 297 -23.21 -6.43 3.92
N TYR A 298 -22.58 -5.55 3.15
CA TYR A 298 -23.21 -4.47 2.40
C TYR A 298 -24.18 -5.00 1.34
N ASP A 299 -23.76 -5.97 0.52
CA ASP A 299 -24.54 -6.54 -0.59
C ASP A 299 -25.83 -7.23 -0.11
N ARG A 300 -25.92 -7.61 1.17
CA ARG A 300 -27.16 -8.13 1.78
C ARG A 300 -28.25 -7.06 1.90
N LYS A 301 -27.89 -5.77 1.87
CA LYS A 301 -28.79 -4.61 2.00
C LYS A 301 -29.65 -4.67 3.27
N GLN A 302 -29.04 -5.11 4.37
CA GLN A 302 -29.69 -5.34 5.66
C GLN A 302 -29.33 -4.31 6.74
N GLY A 303 -28.97 -3.08 6.33
CA GLY A 303 -28.86 -1.95 7.24
C GLY A 303 -27.51 -1.78 7.92
N LEU A 304 -26.42 -2.32 7.36
CA LEU A 304 -25.06 -1.88 7.69
C LEU A 304 -24.92 -0.39 7.37
N LYS A 305 -24.40 0.40 8.33
CA LYS A 305 -24.25 1.86 8.20
C LYS A 305 -22.86 2.35 8.53
N TYR A 306 -22.23 1.74 9.53
CA TYR A 306 -20.96 2.20 10.08
C TYR A 306 -19.94 1.06 10.13
N VAL A 307 -18.71 1.38 9.79
CA VAL A 307 -17.54 0.51 9.94
C VAL A 307 -16.48 1.29 10.72
N LEU A 308 -15.96 0.69 11.78
CA LEU A 308 -14.84 1.23 12.55
C LEU A 308 -13.66 0.27 12.49
N LEU A 309 -12.48 0.80 12.16
CA LEU A 309 -11.20 0.10 12.27
C LEU A 309 -10.53 0.48 13.59
N LEU A 310 -10.33 -0.47 14.50
CA LEU A 310 -9.66 -0.23 15.78
C LEU A 310 -8.29 -0.90 15.77
N GLY A 311 -7.27 -0.11 15.45
CA GLY A 311 -5.88 -0.52 15.28
C GLY A 311 -5.16 0.38 14.27
N ASP A 312 -3.88 0.63 14.53
CA ASP A 312 -3.06 1.49 13.67
C ASP A 312 -2.79 0.88 12.29
N GLY A 313 -2.48 1.75 11.33
CA GLY A 313 -2.12 1.42 9.96
C GLY A 313 -0.70 1.88 9.64
N SER A 314 -0.13 1.33 8.57
CA SER A 314 1.22 1.71 8.10
C SER A 314 1.29 1.62 6.58
N TYR A 315 2.18 2.40 5.97
CA TYR A 315 2.59 2.19 4.58
C TYR A 315 3.25 0.81 4.41
N ASP A 316 3.84 0.27 5.48
CA ASP A 316 4.42 -1.06 5.53
C ASP A 316 3.38 -2.13 5.91
N ASN A 317 2.42 -2.33 5.00
CA ASN A 317 1.43 -3.39 5.08
C ASN A 317 2.05 -4.81 5.03
N LYS A 318 3.31 -4.96 4.59
CA LYS A 318 4.02 -6.24 4.49
C LYS A 318 4.82 -6.58 5.75
N GLY A 319 5.08 -5.60 6.63
CA GLY A 319 5.90 -5.81 7.82
C GLY A 319 7.37 -6.01 7.50
N ILE A 320 7.85 -5.39 6.43
CA ILE A 320 9.26 -5.41 6.01
C ILE A 320 10.14 -4.77 7.08
N ILE A 321 9.65 -3.70 7.72
CA ILE A 321 10.36 -2.96 8.75
C ILE A 321 9.95 -3.50 10.12
N ALA A 322 10.94 -3.98 10.88
CA ALA A 322 10.71 -4.46 12.24
C ALA A 322 10.11 -3.34 13.13
N GLY A 323 9.06 -3.68 13.87
CA GLY A 323 8.36 -2.74 14.75
C GLY A 323 7.37 -1.82 14.05
N SER A 324 7.03 -2.07 12.77
CA SER A 324 5.94 -1.36 12.08
C SER A 324 4.60 -1.59 12.77
N ASN A 325 3.85 -0.52 13.06
CA ASN A 325 2.53 -0.56 13.68
C ASN A 325 1.43 -0.91 12.65
N ASN A 326 1.59 -2.04 11.93
CA ASN A 326 0.70 -2.48 10.86
C ASN A 326 -0.39 -3.44 11.34
N PHE A 327 -1.15 -3.02 12.37
CA PHE A 327 -2.18 -3.84 13.01
C PHE A 327 -3.36 -4.13 12.08
N ILE A 328 -3.83 -3.12 11.34
CA ILE A 328 -4.86 -3.27 10.31
C ILE A 328 -4.32 -2.60 9.04
N PRO A 329 -4.18 -3.34 7.92
CA PRO A 329 -3.73 -2.80 6.65
C PRO A 329 -4.52 -1.56 6.23
N THR A 330 -3.88 -0.75 5.41
CA THR A 330 -4.48 0.43 4.78
C THR A 330 -4.46 0.28 3.26
N PHE A 331 -5.32 0.99 2.54
CA PHE A 331 -5.08 1.19 1.12
C PHE A 331 -3.95 2.21 0.94
N GLN A 332 -2.98 1.88 0.09
CA GLN A 332 -1.89 2.76 -0.32
C GLN A 332 -2.06 3.07 -1.81
N SER A 333 -1.76 4.28 -2.27
CA SER A 333 -1.83 4.63 -3.70
C SER A 333 -0.74 3.94 -4.54
N GLU A 334 -0.95 3.86 -5.86
CA GLU A 334 0.11 3.42 -6.78
C GLU A 334 1.26 4.45 -6.83
N ASN A 335 0.93 5.75 -6.86
CA ASN A 335 1.95 6.79 -6.74
C ASN A 335 2.64 6.66 -5.37
N SER A 336 3.96 6.55 -5.40
CA SER A 336 4.80 6.32 -4.22
C SER A 336 6.01 7.27 -4.18
N LEU A 337 6.00 8.33 -5.01
CA LEU A 337 7.13 9.25 -5.16
C LEU A 337 6.72 10.73 -5.12
N SER A 338 5.47 11.07 -5.41
CA SER A 338 4.95 12.43 -5.28
C SER A 338 4.48 12.66 -3.86
N GLY A 339 4.93 13.74 -3.22
CA GLY A 339 4.50 14.10 -1.87
C GLY A 339 3.03 14.53 -1.77
N VAL A 340 2.38 14.85 -2.89
CA VAL A 340 0.97 15.30 -2.93
C VAL A 340 0.04 14.34 -3.64
N ASP A 341 0.55 13.48 -4.54
CA ASP A 341 -0.28 12.49 -5.24
C ASP A 341 -0.22 11.10 -4.59
N SER A 342 0.71 10.88 -3.66
CA SER A 342 0.75 9.66 -2.84
C SER A 342 -0.14 9.82 -1.63
N PHE A 343 -0.98 8.82 -1.36
CA PHE A 343 -1.93 8.88 -0.25
C PHE A 343 -2.25 7.50 0.33
N VAL A 344 -2.76 7.53 1.56
CA VAL A 344 -3.40 6.44 2.27
C VAL A 344 -4.90 6.73 2.37
N SER A 345 -5.75 5.70 2.30
CA SER A 345 -7.20 5.90 2.46
C SER A 345 -7.87 4.70 3.13
N ASP A 346 -8.82 4.97 4.04
CA ASP A 346 -9.74 3.97 4.55
C ASP A 346 -11.08 3.95 3.77
N ASP A 347 -11.35 4.96 2.92
CA ASP A 347 -12.54 4.99 2.06
C ASP A 347 -12.60 3.79 1.12
N TYR A 348 -11.43 3.27 0.74
CA TYR A 348 -11.30 2.02 -0.01
C TYR A 348 -12.14 0.87 0.56
N PHE A 349 -12.26 0.77 1.88
CA PHE A 349 -13.00 -0.30 2.55
C PHE A 349 -14.52 -0.17 2.41
N VAL A 350 -15.02 1.00 2.00
CA VAL A 350 -16.44 1.35 1.96
C VAL A 350 -16.90 1.96 0.63
N ILE A 351 -16.04 1.98 -0.38
CA ILE A 351 -16.41 2.12 -1.79
C ILE A 351 -16.68 0.71 -2.31
N LEU A 352 -17.94 0.31 -2.46
CA LEU A 352 -18.37 -1.09 -2.55
C LEU A 352 -19.18 -1.43 -3.80
N ASP A 353 -19.75 -0.43 -4.48
CA ASP A 353 -20.50 -0.64 -5.71
C ASP A 353 -19.60 -1.13 -6.87
N ASP A 354 -20.20 -1.87 -7.80
CA ASP A 354 -19.47 -2.55 -8.86
C ASP A 354 -18.88 -1.55 -9.87
N GLY A 355 -17.58 -1.71 -10.18
CA GLY A 355 -16.86 -0.84 -11.13
C GLY A 355 -16.27 0.43 -10.51
N GLU A 356 -16.48 0.68 -9.23
CA GLU A 356 -15.92 1.83 -8.52
C GLU A 356 -14.46 1.60 -8.06
N ASN A 357 -13.77 2.71 -7.78
CA ASN A 357 -12.41 2.71 -7.25
C ASN A 357 -12.14 3.97 -6.40
N VAL A 358 -11.01 4.00 -5.71
CA VAL A 358 -10.64 5.10 -4.79
C VAL A 358 -10.55 6.49 -5.43
N PHE A 359 -10.45 6.57 -6.77
CA PHE A 359 -10.33 7.84 -7.49
C PHE A 359 -11.66 8.38 -8.01
N SER A 360 -12.72 7.56 -8.01
CA SER A 360 -13.98 7.90 -8.69
C SER A 360 -15.25 7.27 -8.07
N GLY A 361 -15.12 6.49 -7.01
CA GLY A 361 -16.24 5.84 -6.32
C GLY A 361 -16.86 6.71 -5.22
N ALA A 362 -18.13 6.42 -4.91
CA ALA A 362 -18.83 7.04 -3.79
C ALA A 362 -18.56 6.29 -2.48
N ILE A 363 -18.60 7.00 -1.36
CA ILE A 363 -18.54 6.39 -0.03
C ILE A 363 -19.92 5.83 0.33
N ASP A 364 -20.04 4.50 0.44
CA ASP A 364 -21.32 3.82 0.67
C ASP A 364 -21.67 3.67 2.16
N LEU A 365 -20.66 3.64 3.03
CA LEU A 365 -20.81 3.45 4.48
C LEU A 365 -19.97 4.47 5.24
N GLY A 366 -20.42 4.88 6.43
CA GLY A 366 -19.61 5.70 7.31
C GLY A 366 -18.40 4.91 7.82
N ILE A 367 -17.20 5.36 7.49
CA ILE A 367 -15.93 4.73 7.91
C ILE A 367 -15.21 5.62 8.92
N GLY A 368 -14.54 5.00 9.88
CA GLY A 368 -13.60 5.68 10.76
C GLY A 368 -12.51 4.72 11.25
N ARG A 369 -11.38 5.29 11.69
CA ARG A 369 -10.29 4.55 12.32
C ARG A 369 -9.94 5.16 13.67
N ILE A 370 -9.73 4.30 14.66
CA ILE A 370 -9.05 4.63 15.92
C ILE A 370 -7.61 4.06 15.80
N PRO A 371 -6.62 4.89 15.40
CA PRO A 371 -5.25 4.44 15.14
C PRO A 371 -4.49 4.27 16.46
N VAL A 372 -4.52 3.06 17.00
CA VAL A 372 -3.91 2.72 18.29
C VAL A 372 -2.88 1.61 18.12
N SER A 373 -1.76 1.77 18.81
CA SER A 373 -0.62 0.84 18.78
C SER A 373 -0.41 0.09 20.09
N THR A 374 -1.16 0.44 21.14
CA THR A 374 -1.08 -0.20 22.46
C THR A 374 -2.46 -0.31 23.09
N VAL A 375 -2.63 -1.29 23.99
CA VAL A 375 -3.85 -1.46 24.78
C VAL A 375 -4.21 -0.18 25.54
N PHE A 376 -3.22 0.49 26.14
CA PHE A 376 -3.42 1.75 26.85
C PHE A 376 -3.98 2.87 25.94
N GLN A 377 -3.46 3.01 24.71
CA GLN A 377 -3.99 3.97 23.74
C GLN A 377 -5.43 3.62 23.30
N ALA A 378 -5.74 2.34 23.16
CA ALA A 378 -7.08 1.85 22.86
C ALA A 378 -8.06 2.18 24.00
N GLU A 379 -7.69 1.88 25.25
CA GLU A 379 -8.47 2.20 26.44
C GLU A 379 -8.74 3.70 26.57
N LEU A 380 -7.72 4.54 26.37
CA LEU A 380 -7.86 6.00 26.40
C LEU A 380 -8.81 6.51 25.31
N SER A 381 -8.70 5.99 24.09
CA SER A 381 -9.57 6.39 22.97
C SER A 381 -11.02 6.01 23.22
N VAL A 382 -11.27 4.77 23.65
CA VAL A 382 -12.63 4.31 24.00
C VAL A 382 -13.19 5.08 25.19
N LYS A 383 -12.35 5.37 26.19
CA LYS A 383 -12.76 6.20 27.34
C LYS A 383 -13.20 7.60 26.89
N LYS A 384 -12.45 8.26 25.99
CA LYS A 384 -12.82 9.57 25.44
C LYS A 384 -14.19 9.55 24.77
N VAL A 385 -14.50 8.51 23.99
CA VAL A 385 -15.84 8.36 23.38
C VAL A 385 -16.92 8.30 24.47
N ARG A 386 -16.75 7.48 25.51
CA ARG A 386 -17.73 7.40 26.61
C ARG A 386 -17.85 8.72 27.40
N ASP A 387 -16.71 9.34 27.71
CA ASP A 387 -16.64 10.59 28.46
C ASP A 387 -17.36 11.72 27.72
N TYR A 388 -17.28 11.75 26.38
CA TYR A 388 -17.98 12.73 25.53
C TYR A 388 -19.50 12.71 25.76
N HIS A 389 -20.06 11.56 26.12
CA HIS A 389 -21.48 11.39 26.41
C HIS A 389 -21.82 11.55 27.90
N GLY A 390 -20.82 11.76 28.75
CA GLY A 390 -21.00 11.96 30.19
C GLY A 390 -21.53 13.35 30.54
N GLN A 391 -22.21 13.47 31.68
CA GLN A 391 -22.73 14.77 32.18
C GLN A 391 -21.64 15.83 32.33
N GLN A 392 -20.43 15.43 32.71
CA GLN A 392 -19.29 16.35 32.87
C GLN A 392 -18.82 16.97 31.54
N ALA A 393 -19.18 16.36 30.40
CA ALA A 393 -18.86 16.89 29.09
C ALA A 393 -19.91 17.88 28.56
N LEU A 394 -20.98 18.16 29.29
CA LEU A 394 -21.96 19.18 28.92
C LEU A 394 -21.42 20.59 29.23
N GLY A 395 -21.75 21.56 28.38
CA GLY A 395 -21.42 22.96 28.61
C GLY A 395 -21.45 23.79 27.34
N ASN A 396 -21.34 25.12 27.52
CA ASN A 396 -21.42 26.11 26.43
C ASN A 396 -20.34 25.92 25.36
N TRP A 397 -19.24 25.21 25.68
CA TRP A 397 -18.19 24.90 24.71
C TRP A 397 -18.73 24.15 23.47
N ARG A 398 -19.83 23.41 23.61
CA ARG A 398 -20.51 22.72 22.51
C ARG A 398 -21.21 23.66 21.53
N ASN A 399 -21.30 24.94 21.85
CA ASN A 399 -21.83 25.97 20.96
C ASN A 399 -20.71 26.77 20.28
N VAL A 400 -19.43 26.49 20.54
CA VAL A 400 -18.32 27.29 20.00
C VAL A 400 -17.71 26.60 18.79
N VAL A 401 -17.58 27.33 17.68
CA VAL A 401 -16.85 26.90 16.48
C VAL A 401 -15.71 27.89 16.25
N CYS A 402 -14.48 27.40 16.17
CA CYS A 402 -13.31 28.24 15.96
C CYS A 402 -12.68 27.94 14.59
N PHE A 403 -12.51 28.98 13.77
CA PHE A 403 -11.82 28.91 12.49
C PHE A 403 -10.39 29.44 12.63
N ILE A 404 -9.41 28.63 12.25
CA ILE A 404 -8.00 28.96 12.22
C ILE A 404 -7.58 29.03 10.75
N ALA A 405 -7.05 30.17 10.33
CA ALA A 405 -6.58 30.37 8.96
C ALA A 405 -5.09 30.68 8.95
N ASP A 406 -4.36 29.91 8.14
CA ASP A 406 -2.95 30.15 7.82
C ASP A 406 -2.76 31.46 7.02
N ASP A 407 -1.53 31.97 7.00
CA ASP A 407 -1.17 33.20 6.30
C ASP A 407 -0.90 32.96 4.79
N LYS A 408 -0.60 34.03 4.03
CA LYS A 408 -0.19 34.00 2.61
C LYS A 408 -1.28 33.49 1.63
N ASP A 409 -0.84 32.87 0.53
CA ASP A 409 -1.66 32.34 -0.58
C ASP A 409 -2.74 33.27 -1.11
N ALA A 410 -2.41 34.57 -1.22
CA ALA A 410 -3.34 35.62 -1.62
C ALA A 410 -4.65 35.61 -0.81
N ASN A 411 -4.55 35.35 0.49
CA ASN A 411 -5.64 35.24 1.46
C ASN A 411 -6.60 34.07 1.24
N LEU A 412 -6.19 33.03 0.51
CA LEU A 412 -7.04 31.86 0.22
C LEU A 412 -7.63 31.24 1.49
N HIS A 413 -6.78 30.90 2.45
CA HIS A 413 -7.18 30.22 3.69
C HIS A 413 -8.10 31.08 4.57
N MET A 414 -7.81 32.37 4.67
CA MET A 414 -8.67 33.33 5.36
C MET A 414 -10.03 33.47 4.66
N ALA A 415 -10.04 33.57 3.33
CA ALA A 415 -11.28 33.73 2.56
C ALA A 415 -12.19 32.49 2.68
N ASP A 416 -11.62 31.29 2.65
CA ASP A 416 -12.37 30.05 2.87
C ASP A 416 -12.90 29.96 4.31
N SER A 417 -12.09 30.32 5.31
CA SER A 417 -12.51 30.38 6.71
C SER A 417 -13.64 31.40 6.93
N GLU A 418 -13.54 32.58 6.33
CA GLU A 418 -14.60 33.60 6.35
C GLU A 418 -15.88 33.10 5.70
N ARG A 419 -15.78 32.38 4.57
CA ARG A 419 -16.95 31.80 3.90
C ARG A 419 -17.70 30.85 4.83
N LEU A 420 -16.99 29.92 5.47
CA LEU A 420 -17.59 28.95 6.41
C LEU A 420 -18.16 29.65 7.65
N ALA A 421 -17.42 30.59 8.24
CA ALA A 421 -17.88 31.38 9.38
C ALA A 421 -19.17 32.14 9.07
N ASN A 422 -19.25 32.78 7.90
CA ASN A 422 -20.43 33.54 7.48
C ASN A 422 -21.64 32.63 7.19
N GLN A 423 -21.42 31.41 6.69
CA GLN A 423 -22.49 30.42 6.53
C GLN A 423 -23.11 30.03 7.88
N ILE A 424 -22.27 29.75 8.89
CA ILE A 424 -22.72 29.46 10.26
C ILE A 424 -23.45 30.66 10.84
N ASN A 425 -22.84 31.84 10.85
CA ASN A 425 -23.44 33.05 11.44
C ASN A 425 -24.77 33.44 10.76
N GLY A 426 -24.92 33.14 9.46
CA GLY A 426 -26.14 33.44 8.69
C GLY A 426 -27.29 32.46 8.90
N SER A 427 -26.99 31.20 9.25
CA SER A 427 -27.99 30.11 9.25
C SER A 427 -28.12 29.36 10.59
N HIS A 428 -27.16 29.52 11.50
CA HIS A 428 -27.03 28.75 12.74
C HIS A 428 -26.67 29.64 13.93
N GLY A 429 -27.63 30.47 14.37
CA GLY A 429 -27.46 31.40 15.49
C GLY A 429 -27.26 30.73 16.86
N GLU A 430 -27.42 29.42 16.95
CA GLU A 430 -27.07 28.60 18.10
C GLU A 430 -25.56 28.44 18.32
N PHE A 431 -24.73 28.73 17.32
CA PHE A 431 -23.28 28.67 17.42
C PHE A 431 -22.64 30.05 17.59
N ILE A 432 -21.56 30.08 18.35
CA ILE A 432 -20.68 31.23 18.54
C ILE A 432 -19.41 30.95 17.73
N THR A 433 -19.15 31.81 16.74
CA THR A 433 -17.96 31.69 15.90
C THR A 433 -16.80 32.48 16.49
N ASN A 434 -15.65 31.82 16.70
CA ASN A 434 -14.37 32.47 16.98
C ASN A 434 -13.41 32.34 15.78
N LYS A 435 -12.44 33.25 15.68
CA LYS A 435 -11.52 33.34 14.54
C LYS A 435 -10.09 33.59 15.02
N ILE A 436 -9.15 32.78 14.56
CA ILE A 436 -7.71 32.90 14.82
C ILE A 436 -7.01 32.92 13.45
N TYR A 437 -6.83 34.11 12.87
CA TYR A 437 -6.19 34.26 11.56
C TYR A 437 -4.79 34.81 11.73
N PHE A 438 -3.79 34.16 11.13
CA PHE A 438 -2.40 34.45 11.43
C PHE A 438 -2.02 35.90 11.12
N ASP A 439 -2.57 36.48 10.05
CA ASP A 439 -2.33 37.89 9.66
C ASP A 439 -2.86 38.93 10.68
N ALA A 440 -3.65 38.50 11.68
CA ALA A 440 -4.07 39.35 12.80
C ALA A 440 -3.08 39.36 13.97
N TYR A 441 -2.02 38.54 13.92
CA TYR A 441 -1.01 38.39 14.98
C TYR A 441 0.37 38.77 14.49
N GLN A 442 1.28 39.07 15.44
CA GLN A 442 2.64 39.45 15.08
C GLN A 442 3.51 38.22 14.75
N GLN A 443 4.01 38.14 13.51
CA GLN A 443 5.06 37.19 13.14
C GLN A 443 6.39 37.64 13.74
N ILE A 444 7.10 36.71 14.39
CA ILE A 444 8.44 36.95 14.91
C ILE A 444 9.46 36.01 14.26
N SER A 445 10.69 36.51 14.08
CA SER A 445 11.80 35.75 13.52
C SER A 445 12.79 35.37 14.60
N GLY A 446 13.15 34.08 14.67
CA GLY A 446 14.18 33.57 15.58
C GLY A 446 15.09 32.54 14.92
N PRO A 447 16.07 31.99 15.68
CA PRO A 447 17.00 30.98 15.16
C PRO A 447 16.31 29.70 14.62
N GLY A 448 15.08 29.42 15.06
CA GLY A 448 14.27 28.28 14.64
C GLY A 448 13.33 28.54 13.46
N GLY A 449 13.41 29.71 12.81
CA GLY A 449 12.51 30.17 11.75
C GLY A 449 11.49 31.20 12.22
N GLN A 450 10.55 31.52 11.34
CA GLN A 450 9.40 32.39 11.65
C GLN A 450 8.40 31.67 12.55
N ARG A 451 7.75 32.40 13.46
CA ARG A 451 6.76 31.87 14.41
C ARG A 451 5.64 32.87 14.63
N TYR A 452 4.46 32.36 14.99
CA TYR A 452 3.34 33.12 15.56
C TYR A 452 3.03 32.63 16.99
N PRO A 453 3.79 33.05 18.02
CA PRO A 453 3.56 32.59 19.39
C PRO A 453 2.15 32.92 19.90
N GLU A 454 1.64 34.10 19.57
CA GLU A 454 0.30 34.52 20.00
C GLU A 454 -0.82 33.70 19.33
N VAL A 455 -0.59 33.16 18.13
CA VAL A 455 -1.51 32.19 17.50
C VAL A 455 -1.49 30.88 18.27
N THR A 456 -0.30 30.36 18.60
CA THR A 456 -0.16 29.15 19.44
C THR A 456 -0.87 29.32 20.78
N ASP A 457 -0.69 30.46 21.43
CA ASP A 457 -1.35 30.79 22.69
C ASP A 457 -2.88 30.87 22.51
N ALA A 458 -3.37 31.54 21.48
CA ALA A 458 -4.80 31.64 21.18
C ALA A 458 -5.45 30.26 20.91
N ILE A 459 -4.77 29.38 20.17
CA ILE A 459 -5.25 28.00 19.93
C ILE A 459 -5.32 27.23 21.26
N ASN A 460 -4.26 27.28 22.07
CA ASN A 460 -4.22 26.57 23.34
C ASN A 460 -5.26 27.11 24.33
N GLU A 461 -5.48 28.42 24.37
CA GLU A 461 -6.51 29.06 25.19
C GLU A 461 -7.91 28.66 24.72
N GLN A 462 -8.17 28.66 23.40
CA GLN A 462 -9.45 28.21 22.84
C GLN A 462 -9.77 26.76 23.21
N VAL A 463 -8.77 25.86 23.16
CA VAL A 463 -8.95 24.45 23.54
C VAL A 463 -9.20 24.30 25.04
N LYS A 464 -8.49 25.06 25.88
CA LYS A 464 -8.67 25.08 27.33
C LYS A 464 -10.05 25.58 27.74
N ASP A 465 -10.51 26.66 27.11
CA ASP A 465 -11.84 27.23 27.33
C ASP A 465 -12.94 26.30 26.79
N GLY A 466 -12.61 25.54 25.74
CA GLY A 466 -13.43 24.53 25.13
C GLY A 466 -14.05 25.00 23.82
N VAL A 467 -14.12 24.10 22.86
CA VAL A 467 -14.59 24.35 21.51
C VAL A 467 -15.23 23.08 20.95
N LEU A 468 -16.37 23.19 20.27
CA LEU A 468 -17.00 22.03 19.61
C LEU A 468 -16.20 21.63 18.39
N ILE A 469 -16.00 22.57 17.47
CA ILE A 469 -15.27 22.37 16.22
C ILE A 469 -14.09 23.33 16.19
N LEU A 470 -12.89 22.77 16.15
CA LEU A 470 -11.67 23.52 15.85
C LEU A 470 -11.30 23.21 14.40
N ASN A 471 -11.58 24.16 13.50
CA ASN A 471 -11.35 24.00 12.07
C ASN A 471 -10.10 24.76 11.65
N TYR A 472 -9.13 24.06 11.06
CA TYR A 472 -7.93 24.63 10.48
C TYR A 472 -8.01 24.58 8.95
N ILE A 473 -7.63 25.68 8.30
CA ILE A 473 -7.47 25.75 6.85
C ILE A 473 -6.09 26.34 6.58
N GLY A 474 -5.20 25.57 5.96
CA GLY A 474 -3.82 25.97 5.75
C GLY A 474 -2.87 24.85 5.40
N HIS A 475 -1.57 25.14 5.41
CA HIS A 475 -0.53 24.16 5.17
C HIS A 475 -0.25 23.32 6.42
N ALA A 476 0.10 22.05 6.24
CA ALA A 476 0.48 21.19 7.36
C ALA A 476 1.41 20.06 6.90
N ASN A 477 1.97 19.35 7.88
CA ASN A 477 2.55 18.03 7.67
C ASN A 477 2.13 17.08 8.79
N ASP A 478 2.74 15.89 8.83
CA ASP A 478 2.46 14.83 9.81
C ASP A 478 2.85 15.19 11.27
N ARG A 479 3.48 16.35 11.51
CA ARG A 479 4.01 16.76 12.82
C ARG A 479 3.50 18.10 13.32
N PHE A 480 3.11 19.01 12.43
CA PHE A 480 2.71 20.36 12.80
C PHE A 480 1.84 21.06 11.76
N LEU A 481 1.10 22.08 12.21
CA LEU A 481 0.34 23.00 11.36
C LEU A 481 1.18 24.25 11.04
N ALA A 482 1.12 24.68 9.78
CA ALA A 482 1.85 25.77 9.14
C ALA A 482 3.39 25.66 9.19
N ASP A 483 4.08 26.37 8.29
CA ASP A 483 5.55 26.46 8.29
C ASP A 483 6.07 27.10 9.60
N GLU A 484 5.25 27.96 10.21
CA GLU A 484 5.47 28.62 11.49
C GLU A 484 5.17 27.74 12.71
N LYS A 485 4.76 26.48 12.51
CA LYS A 485 4.59 25.46 13.56
C LYS A 485 3.67 25.90 14.70
N VAL A 486 2.51 26.43 14.36
CA VAL A 486 1.61 27.03 15.37
C VAL A 486 0.97 25.99 16.29
N LEU A 487 0.89 24.74 15.85
CA LEU A 487 0.46 23.59 16.65
C LEU A 487 1.39 22.41 16.36
N GLU A 488 1.95 21.84 17.43
CA GLU A 488 2.94 20.75 17.39
C GLU A 488 2.50 19.66 18.39
N ILE A 489 3.08 18.46 18.29
CA ILE A 489 2.73 17.32 19.14
C ILE A 489 2.86 17.64 20.65
N ASN A 490 3.89 18.40 21.05
CA ASN A 490 4.08 18.81 22.45
C ASN A 490 2.97 19.75 22.95
N HIS A 491 2.42 20.62 22.10
CA HIS A 491 1.28 21.47 22.44
C HIS A 491 0.04 20.60 22.73
N ILE A 492 -0.25 19.65 21.83
CA ILE A 492 -1.37 18.72 21.99
C ILE A 492 -1.23 17.87 23.26
N ASN A 493 -0.03 17.37 23.54
CA ASN A 493 0.24 16.58 24.75
C ASN A 493 0.12 17.38 26.05
N ALA A 494 0.20 18.72 25.99
CA ALA A 494 0.04 19.60 27.14
C ALA A 494 -1.42 19.99 27.40
N TRP A 495 -2.35 19.65 26.50
CA TRP A 495 -3.77 19.96 26.67
C TRP A 495 -4.38 19.23 27.87
N SER A 496 -5.29 19.93 28.56
CA SER A 496 -5.96 19.46 29.79
C SER A 496 -7.49 19.47 29.67
N ASN A 497 -8.01 19.40 28.44
CA ASN A 497 -9.43 19.49 28.09
C ASN A 497 -10.19 18.14 28.20
N ALA A 498 -9.90 17.33 29.22
CA ALA A 498 -10.42 15.95 29.34
C ALA A 498 -11.97 15.84 29.31
N GLN A 499 -12.69 16.91 29.67
CA GLN A 499 -14.16 17.00 29.65
C GLN A 499 -14.69 17.88 28.50
N LYS A 500 -13.81 18.48 27.69
CA LYS A 500 -14.17 19.39 26.58
C LYS A 500 -13.47 18.89 25.31
N LEU A 501 -13.82 17.66 24.93
CA LEU A 501 -13.22 16.95 23.81
C LEU A 501 -13.76 17.56 22.51
N LEU A 502 -12.90 18.21 21.74
CA LEU A 502 -13.28 18.87 20.50
C LEU A 502 -13.34 17.90 19.32
N ILE A 503 -14.04 18.30 18.26
CA ILE A 503 -13.91 17.77 16.92
C ILE A 503 -12.88 18.63 16.19
N PHE A 504 -11.79 18.04 15.74
CA PHE A 504 -10.77 18.73 14.95
C PHE A 504 -11.03 18.47 13.47
N MET A 505 -11.03 19.52 12.65
CA MET A 505 -11.24 19.44 11.22
C MET A 505 -10.12 20.18 10.51
N THR A 506 -9.47 19.53 9.54
CA THR A 506 -8.35 20.06 8.76
C THR A 506 -8.55 19.78 7.29
#